data_AF-A0A532EJX1-F1
#
_entry.id   AF-A0A532EJX1-F1
#
_cell.length_a   1.000
_cell.length_b   1.000
_cell.length_c   1.000
_cell.angle_alpha   90.00
_cell.angle_beta   90.00
_cell.angle_gamma   90.00
#
_symmetry.space_group_name_H-M   'P 1'
#
loop_
_entity.id
_entity.type
_entity.pdbx_description
1 polymer ?
#
loop_
_entity_poly.entity_id
_entity_poly.type
_entity_poly.pdbx_seq_one_letter_code
_entity_poly.pdbx_strand_id
1 'polypeptide(L)'
;MPQASPQNQADFSQNAVSGLDTGHQPLLSSPDSGMIVFSSSARILHMNGPARTLMSLFGTSHEHWPQVAPESLPSIITEFCLDVLAQLRRRIEAQDWTQFEMRRTCHMVTPSLLLTGFGVPSSSTREIRVILTLTPLPSIPSAVTDSQLTNPSIAVHASAHHVMSEGQASKLLS
;
A
#
# COMPACT_ATOMS: atom_id res chain seq x y z
N MET A 1 24.42 44.72 -38.04
CA MET A 1 22.96 44.84 -38.31
C MET A 1 22.58 43.75 -39.32
N PRO A 2 21.37 43.15 -39.27
CA PRO A 2 21.08 41.86 -38.63
C PRO A 2 20.67 40.71 -39.58
N GLN A 3 20.83 39.48 -39.07
CA GLN A 3 19.89 38.34 -39.01
C GLN A 3 19.03 37.93 -40.23
N ALA A 4 19.17 36.66 -40.66
CA ALA A 4 18.05 35.73 -40.89
C ALA A 4 18.55 34.27 -40.97
N SER A 5 17.93 33.38 -40.18
CA SER A 5 18.19 31.93 -40.06
C SER A 5 17.67 31.13 -41.27
N PRO A 6 18.12 29.87 -41.40
CA PRO A 6 17.16 28.80 -41.68
C PRO A 6 17.32 27.56 -40.78
N GLN A 7 16.18 27.16 -40.21
CA GLN A 7 15.60 25.81 -40.13
C GLN A 7 16.46 24.60 -39.69
N ASN A 8 16.10 24.12 -38.50
CA ASN A 8 16.12 22.74 -38.02
C ASN A 8 15.99 21.65 -39.11
N GLN A 9 16.93 20.71 -39.15
CA GLN A 9 16.63 19.26 -39.10
C GLN A 9 17.93 18.47 -38.83
N ALA A 10 18.17 18.09 -37.57
CA ALA A 10 19.12 17.04 -37.24
C ALA A 10 18.32 15.85 -36.73
N ASP A 11 18.11 14.88 -37.62
CA ASP A 11 17.61 13.55 -37.33
C ASP A 11 18.64 12.85 -36.44
N PHE A 12 18.42 12.88 -35.13
CA PHE A 12 19.10 11.98 -34.20
C PHE A 12 18.20 10.77 -34.01
N SER A 13 18.29 9.85 -34.97
CA SER A 13 17.87 8.46 -34.81
C SER A 13 18.49 7.89 -33.53
N GLN A 14 17.65 7.74 -32.50
CA GLN A 14 17.97 7.06 -31.25
C GLN A 14 18.13 5.56 -31.53
N ASN A 15 19.37 5.12 -31.73
CA ASN A 15 19.73 3.71 -31.59
C ASN A 15 20.26 3.50 -30.18
N ALA A 16 19.34 3.31 -29.22
CA ALA A 16 19.70 2.93 -27.86
C ALA A 16 20.05 1.44 -27.83
N VAL A 17 21.35 1.20 -27.93
CA VAL A 17 22.07 -0.02 -27.57
C VAL A 17 21.51 -0.59 -26.26
N SER A 18 20.90 -1.78 -26.35
CA SER A 18 20.59 -2.60 -25.19
C SER A 18 21.89 -3.18 -24.64
N GLY A 19 22.34 -2.68 -23.49
CA GLY A 19 23.56 -3.12 -22.83
C GLY A 19 23.48 -2.90 -21.32
N LEU A 20 23.04 -3.95 -20.62
CA LEU A 20 23.35 -4.36 -19.25
C LEU A 20 23.93 -3.29 -18.29
N ASP A 21 23.14 -2.88 -17.29
CA ASP A 21 23.69 -2.54 -15.98
C ASP A 21 22.67 -2.76 -14.85
N THR A 22 23.02 -3.68 -13.97
CA THR A 22 22.81 -3.69 -12.50
C THR A 22 21.84 -2.64 -11.93
N GLY A 23 20.54 -2.77 -12.25
CA GLY A 23 19.52 -1.85 -11.79
C GLY A 23 19.16 -2.10 -10.32
N HIS A 24 19.68 -1.27 -9.42
CA HIS A 24 19.05 -1.00 -8.13
C HIS A 24 17.52 -0.90 -8.35
N GLN A 25 16.75 -1.81 -7.76
CA GLN A 25 15.30 -1.66 -7.77
C GLN A 25 14.98 -0.26 -7.23
N PRO A 26 14.19 0.55 -7.96
CA PRO A 26 13.69 1.80 -7.41
C PRO A 26 13.01 1.49 -6.09
N LEU A 27 13.47 2.10 -4.99
CA LEU A 27 12.87 1.97 -3.66
C LEU A 27 11.36 2.29 -3.68
N LEU A 28 10.91 2.98 -4.73
CA LEU A 28 9.52 3.27 -5.02
C LEU A 28 9.11 2.49 -6.27
N SER A 29 8.51 1.32 -6.08
CA SER A 29 8.04 0.44 -7.18
C SER A 29 6.83 1.01 -7.93
N SER A 30 6.25 2.11 -7.44
CA SER A 30 5.14 2.84 -8.08
C SER A 30 5.35 4.35 -7.92
N PRO A 31 5.04 5.16 -8.95
CA PRO A 31 5.12 6.63 -8.89
C PRO A 31 4.25 7.23 -7.77
N ASP A 32 3.27 6.48 -7.28
CA ASP A 32 2.36 6.89 -6.21
C ASP A 32 2.87 6.52 -4.82
N SER A 33 4.07 5.93 -4.71
CA SER A 33 4.63 5.52 -3.42
C SER A 33 5.23 6.70 -2.66
N GLY A 34 4.82 6.84 -1.39
CA GLY A 34 5.35 7.83 -0.48
C GLY A 34 6.64 7.39 0.18
N MET A 35 7.52 8.34 0.49
CA MET A 35 8.71 8.13 1.32
C MET A 35 8.73 9.12 2.50
N ILE A 36 9.00 8.59 3.68
CA ILE A 36 9.22 9.35 4.91
C ILE A 36 10.55 8.89 5.52
N VAL A 37 11.39 9.85 5.92
CA VAL A 37 12.64 9.59 6.63
C VAL A 37 12.47 10.02 8.07
N PHE A 38 12.80 9.14 9.01
CA PHE A 38 12.74 9.39 10.44
C PHE A 38 14.13 9.41 11.06
N SER A 39 14.28 10.18 12.14
CA SER A 39 15.44 10.13 13.03
C SER A 39 15.39 8.90 13.96
N SER A 40 16.45 8.69 14.73
CA SER A 40 16.54 7.65 15.76
C SER A 40 15.52 7.80 16.89
N SER A 41 14.88 8.97 16.99
CA SER A 41 13.82 9.29 17.96
C SER A 41 12.43 9.31 17.30
N ALA A 42 12.27 8.68 16.13
CA ALA A 42 11.02 8.62 15.36
C ALA A 42 10.45 10.00 14.98
N ARG A 43 11.30 11.03 14.87
CA ARG A 43 10.88 12.35 14.35
C ARG A 43 11.02 12.38 12.83
N ILE A 44 10.06 12.95 12.13
CA ILE A 44 10.14 13.14 10.68
C ILE A 44 11.29 14.10 10.36
N LEU A 45 12.23 13.65 9.54
CA LEU A 45 13.30 14.46 8.95
C LEU A 45 12.94 14.89 7.53
N HIS A 46 12.24 14.03 6.80
CA HIS A 46 11.81 14.29 5.43
C HIS A 46 10.51 13.56 5.13
N MET A 47 9.65 14.16 4.32
CA MET A 47 8.44 13.55 3.79
C MET A 47 8.19 14.13 2.38
N ASN A 48 8.13 13.24 1.38
CA ASN A 48 7.88 13.66 0.01
C ASN A 48 6.38 13.95 -0.24
N GLY A 49 6.06 14.48 -1.43
CA GLY A 49 4.69 14.83 -1.82
C GLY A 49 3.72 13.64 -1.73
N PRO A 50 3.99 12.52 -2.42
CA PRO A 50 3.14 11.32 -2.35
C PRO A 50 2.91 10.80 -0.93
N ALA A 51 3.95 10.79 -0.07
CA ALA A 51 3.77 10.40 1.33
C ALA A 51 2.79 11.32 2.06
N ARG A 52 2.84 12.63 1.81
CA ARG A 52 1.89 13.57 2.44
C ARG A 52 0.46 13.28 2.02
N THR A 53 0.24 12.97 0.74
CA THR A 53 -1.07 12.57 0.20
C THR A 53 -1.55 11.24 0.78
N LEU A 54 -0.66 10.27 1.02
CA LEU A 54 -1.05 8.98 1.62
C LEU A 54 -1.27 9.10 3.14
N MET A 55 -0.46 9.90 3.83
CA MET A 55 -0.66 10.22 5.25
C MET A 55 -1.97 10.96 5.48
N SER A 56 -2.43 11.71 4.48
CA SER A 56 -3.72 12.37 4.44
C SER A 56 -4.90 11.42 4.62
N LEU A 57 -4.75 10.15 4.22
CA LEU A 57 -5.81 9.16 4.36
C LEU A 57 -6.09 8.78 5.82
N PHE A 58 -5.14 9.03 6.73
CA PHE A 58 -5.30 8.77 8.16
C PHE A 58 -6.04 9.89 8.90
N GLY A 59 -6.23 11.07 8.29
CA GLY A 59 -6.92 12.20 8.91
C GLY A 59 -6.53 13.57 8.34
N THR A 60 -7.29 14.60 8.73
CA THR A 60 -7.28 15.96 8.13
C THR A 60 -6.10 16.85 8.50
N SER A 61 -5.12 16.35 9.27
CA SER A 61 -3.99 17.16 9.78
C SER A 61 -2.90 17.41 8.73
N HIS A 62 -3.25 17.84 7.52
CA HIS A 62 -2.34 17.87 6.35
C HIS A 62 -1.23 18.94 6.43
N GLU A 63 -1.46 20.03 7.16
CA GLU A 63 -0.65 21.25 7.03
C GLU A 63 0.65 21.21 7.84
N HIS A 64 0.73 20.36 8.87
CA HIS A 64 1.80 20.46 9.87
C HIS A 64 2.78 19.28 9.88
N TRP A 65 2.67 18.28 9.00
CA TRP A 65 3.48 17.04 9.05
C TRP A 65 5.02 17.19 9.13
N PRO A 66 5.67 18.23 8.57
CA PRO A 66 7.10 18.43 8.79
C PRO A 66 7.44 18.99 10.18
N GLN A 67 6.47 19.60 10.86
CA GLN A 67 6.62 20.30 12.15
C GLN A 67 5.93 19.59 13.31
N VAL A 68 5.07 18.60 13.04
CA VAL A 68 4.41 17.85 14.09
C VAL A 68 5.40 17.00 14.87
N ALA A 69 5.20 17.02 16.18
CA ALA A 69 5.89 16.14 17.09
C ALA A 69 5.39 14.69 16.91
N PRO A 70 6.18 13.67 17.27
CA PRO A 70 5.86 12.25 17.07
C PRO A 70 4.46 11.83 17.55
N GLU A 71 3.93 12.51 18.57
CA GLU A 71 2.59 12.31 19.12
C GLU A 71 1.44 12.65 18.16
N SER A 72 1.69 13.39 17.07
CA SER A 72 0.65 13.69 16.07
C SER A 72 0.61 12.67 14.93
N LEU A 73 1.58 11.75 14.84
CA LEU A 73 1.57 10.67 13.86
C LEU A 73 0.51 9.62 14.21
N PRO A 74 -0.14 9.01 13.19
CA PRO A 74 -0.99 7.85 13.44
C PRO A 74 -0.19 6.79 14.20
N SER A 75 -0.76 6.26 15.28
CA SER A 75 -0.06 5.32 16.18
C SER A 75 0.58 4.16 15.42
N ILE A 76 -0.12 3.62 14.42
CA ILE A 76 0.37 2.54 13.56
C ILE A 76 1.70 2.86 12.86
N ILE A 77 1.91 4.12 12.46
CA ILE A 77 3.16 4.56 11.82
C ILE A 77 4.26 4.69 12.87
N THR A 78 3.96 5.33 14.00
CA THR A 78 4.91 5.52 15.10
C THR A 78 5.38 4.17 15.65
N GLU A 79 4.46 3.26 15.94
CA GLU A 79 4.76 1.90 16.42
C GLU A 79 5.62 1.12 15.42
N PHE A 80 5.25 1.16 14.13
CA PHE A 80 6.04 0.48 13.10
C PHE A 80 7.46 1.03 13.00
N CYS A 81 7.65 2.35 13.08
CA CYS A 81 8.98 2.96 13.10
C CYS A 81 9.80 2.55 14.33
N LEU A 82 9.18 2.46 15.51
CA LEU A 82 9.83 1.99 16.72
C LEU A 82 10.24 0.52 16.62
N ASP A 83 9.40 -0.33 16.03
CA ASP A 83 9.70 -1.74 15.77
C ASP A 83 10.92 -1.89 14.84
N VAL A 84 10.95 -1.10 13.75
CA VAL A 84 12.08 -1.05 12.81
C VAL A 84 13.37 -0.62 13.53
N LEU A 85 13.31 0.43 14.35
CA LEU A 85 14.47 0.89 15.14
C LEU A 85 14.97 -0.19 16.10
N ALA A 86 14.07 -0.83 16.83
CA ALA A 86 14.42 -1.85 17.83
C ALA A 86 15.07 -3.09 17.18
N GLN A 87 14.55 -3.52 16.03
CA GLN A 87 15.12 -4.62 15.26
C GLN A 87 16.48 -4.25 14.65
N LEU A 88 16.61 -3.04 14.09
CA LEU A 88 17.89 -2.61 13.53
C LEU A 88 18.97 -2.53 14.61
N ARG A 89 18.67 -2.00 15.80
CA ARG A 89 19.64 -1.93 16.91
C ARG A 89 20.21 -3.31 17.27
N ARG A 90 19.33 -4.31 17.42
CA ARG A 90 19.75 -5.71 17.66
C ARG A 90 20.62 -6.27 16.55
N ARG A 91 20.29 -5.96 15.29
CA ARG A 91 21.06 -6.40 14.12
C ARG A 91 22.42 -5.71 13.99
N ILE A 92 22.52 -4.44 14.37
CA ILE A 92 23.81 -3.72 14.44
C ILE A 92 24.72 -4.36 15.49
N GLU A 93 24.18 -4.69 16.66
CA GLU A 93 24.92 -5.42 17.71
C GLU A 93 25.41 -6.80 17.22
N ALA A 94 24.59 -7.48 16.41
CA ALA A 94 24.90 -8.76 15.78
C ALA A 94 25.74 -8.66 14.48
N GLN A 95 26.12 -7.45 14.05
CA GLN A 95 26.83 -7.19 12.78
C GLN A 95 26.12 -7.69 11.51
N ASP A 96 24.79 -7.86 11.54
CA ASP A 96 23.94 -8.39 10.45
C ASP A 96 22.86 -7.38 10.02
N TRP A 97 23.29 -6.17 9.64
CA TRP A 97 22.38 -5.05 9.35
C TRP A 97 22.18 -4.78 7.85
N THR A 98 22.97 -5.37 6.96
CA THR A 98 23.09 -4.96 5.54
C THR A 98 21.85 -5.19 4.67
N GLN A 99 20.84 -5.93 5.16
CA GLN A 99 19.63 -6.27 4.39
C GLN A 99 18.35 -6.22 5.24
N PHE A 100 18.32 -5.38 6.28
CA PHE A 100 17.17 -5.32 7.16
C PHE A 100 16.00 -4.53 6.54
N GLU A 101 14.90 -5.24 6.30
CA GLU A 101 13.61 -4.69 5.90
C GLU A 101 12.50 -5.25 6.81
N MET A 102 11.57 -4.40 7.20
CA MET A 102 10.30 -4.82 7.81
C MET A 102 9.15 -4.38 6.93
N ARG A 103 8.11 -5.21 6.83
CA ARG A 103 6.89 -4.90 6.08
C ARG A 103 5.65 -5.10 6.95
N ARG A 104 4.66 -4.23 6.81
CA ARG A 104 3.34 -4.36 7.48
C ARG A 104 2.26 -3.80 6.56
N THR A 105 1.16 -4.53 6.41
CA THR A 105 -0.02 -3.99 5.72
C THR A 105 -0.90 -3.21 6.70
N CYS A 106 -1.26 -1.98 6.34
CA CYS A 106 -2.16 -1.11 7.07
C CYS A 106 -3.54 -1.10 6.39
N HIS A 107 -4.52 -1.68 7.08
CA HIS A 107 -5.91 -1.75 6.63
C HIS A 107 -6.80 -0.61 7.17
N MET A 108 -6.21 0.36 7.89
CA MET A 108 -6.96 1.46 8.52
C MET A 108 -7.40 2.55 7.53
N VAL A 109 -6.87 2.53 6.32
CA VAL A 109 -7.14 3.51 5.26
C VAL A 109 -7.53 2.79 3.97
N THR A 110 -8.22 3.49 3.08
CA THR A 110 -8.62 2.97 1.76
C THR A 110 -8.03 3.85 0.65
N PRO A 111 -7.26 3.28 -0.31
CA PRO A 111 -6.82 1.88 -0.36
C PRO A 111 -5.89 1.51 0.82
N SER A 112 -5.81 0.23 1.16
CA SER A 112 -4.85 -0.25 2.18
C SER A 112 -3.43 0.09 1.76
N LEU A 113 -2.55 0.36 2.72
CA LEU A 113 -1.15 0.71 2.44
C LEU A 113 -0.23 -0.42 2.87
N LEU A 114 0.74 -0.75 2.03
CA LEU A 114 1.92 -1.49 2.44
C LEU A 114 2.94 -0.51 3.03
N LEU A 115 3.27 -0.70 4.30
CA LEU A 115 4.34 -0.02 5.01
C LEU A 115 5.62 -0.85 4.86
N THR A 116 6.69 -0.25 4.36
CA THR A 116 8.00 -0.92 4.30
C THR A 116 9.06 -0.05 4.95
N GLY A 117 9.69 -0.56 6.01
CA GLY A 117 10.64 0.15 6.84
C GLY A 117 12.06 -0.41 6.69
N PHE A 118 13.02 0.47 6.48
CA PHE A 118 14.44 0.17 6.38
C PHE A 118 15.21 0.95 7.43
N GLY A 119 16.20 0.31 8.03
CA GLY A 119 17.14 0.96 8.93
C GLY A 119 18.42 1.37 8.20
N VAL A 120 18.81 2.63 8.27
CA VAL A 120 20.07 3.14 7.69
C VAL A 120 20.98 3.63 8.82
N PRO A 121 22.04 2.89 9.16
CA PRO A 121 23.03 3.36 10.12
C PRO A 121 23.88 4.49 9.50
N SER A 122 24.10 5.56 10.26
CA SER A 122 25.08 6.60 9.92
C SER A 122 26.47 6.15 10.34
N SER A 123 27.42 6.14 9.39
CA SER A 123 28.81 5.79 9.66
C SER A 123 29.57 6.84 10.49
N SER A 124 29.07 8.08 10.57
CA SER A 124 29.75 9.19 11.21
C SER A 124 29.24 9.52 12.62
N THR A 125 27.95 9.33 12.90
CA THR A 125 27.31 9.83 14.12
C THR A 125 26.74 8.73 15.03
N ARG A 126 26.87 7.45 14.65
CA ARG A 126 26.18 6.32 15.32
C ARG A 126 24.64 6.50 15.39
N GLU A 127 24.12 7.48 14.67
CA GLU A 127 22.69 7.72 14.55
C GLU A 127 22.10 6.72 13.57
N ILE A 128 20.89 6.28 13.88
CA ILE A 128 20.11 5.42 13.01
C ILE A 128 19.02 6.29 12.38
N ARG A 129 18.86 6.18 11.07
CA ARG A 129 17.71 6.73 10.35
C ARG A 129 16.80 5.59 9.94
N VAL A 130 15.49 5.85 9.89
CA VAL A 130 14.53 4.91 9.31
C VAL A 130 13.97 5.51 8.04
N ILE A 131 13.98 4.73 6.96
CA ILE A 131 13.28 5.06 5.73
C ILE A 131 12.00 4.23 5.73
N LEU A 132 10.86 4.90 5.72
CA LEU A 132 9.54 4.29 5.56
C LEU A 132 9.03 4.60 4.16
N THR A 133 8.57 3.57 3.45
CA THR A 133 7.80 3.73 2.23
C THR A 133 6.33 3.37 2.47
N LEU A 134 5.44 4.12 1.81
CA LEU A 134 4.00 3.95 1.84
C LEU A 134 3.57 3.60 0.41
N THR A 135 3.15 2.36 0.18
CA THR A 135 2.73 1.91 -1.15
C THR A 135 1.24 1.55 -1.13
N PRO A 136 0.39 2.22 -1.92
CA PRO A 136 -1.01 1.82 -2.07
C PRO A 136 -1.12 0.40 -2.60
N LEU A 137 -1.92 -0.42 -1.94
CA LEU A 137 -2.24 -1.76 -2.43
C LEU A 137 -3.48 -1.68 -3.33
N PRO A 138 -3.46 -2.31 -4.51
CA PRO A 138 -4.65 -2.37 -5.35
C PRO A 138 -5.73 -3.14 -4.61
N SER A 139 -6.88 -2.50 -4.42
CA SER A 139 -8.10 -3.19 -4.01
C SER A 139 -8.48 -4.14 -5.14
N ILE A 140 -8.29 -5.45 -4.97
CA ILE A 140 -8.87 -6.42 -5.92
C ILE A 140 -10.39 -6.22 -5.80
N PRO A 141 -11.09 -5.75 -6.85
CA PRO A 141 -12.54 -5.81 -6.82
C PRO A 141 -12.89 -7.28 -6.71
N SER A 142 -13.53 -7.67 -5.62
CA SER A 142 -14.09 -9.01 -5.48
C SER A 142 -15.00 -9.25 -6.68
N ALA A 143 -14.47 -9.93 -7.70
CA ALA A 143 -15.23 -10.30 -8.86
C ALA A 143 -16.40 -11.15 -8.33
N VAL A 144 -17.60 -10.70 -8.63
CA VAL A 144 -18.83 -11.44 -8.43
C VAL A 144 -18.66 -12.75 -9.19
N THR A 145 -18.33 -13.84 -8.49
CA THR A 145 -18.42 -15.18 -9.05
C THR A 145 -19.90 -15.51 -9.11
N ASP A 146 -20.56 -15.03 -10.16
CA ASP A 146 -21.86 -15.50 -10.60
C ASP A 146 -21.68 -16.97 -11.00
N SER A 147 -21.87 -17.86 -10.02
CA SER A 147 -21.86 -19.31 -10.26
C SER A 147 -23.18 -19.66 -10.93
N GLN A 148 -23.25 -19.39 -12.24
CA GLN A 148 -24.22 -19.97 -13.14
C GLN A 148 -23.93 -21.48 -13.23
N LEU A 149 -24.42 -22.26 -12.26
CA LEU A 149 -24.40 -23.71 -12.34
C LEU A 149 -25.54 -24.14 -13.27
N THR A 150 -25.24 -24.18 -14.56
CA THR A 150 -25.96 -24.97 -15.55
C THR A 150 -26.06 -26.42 -15.10
N ASN A 151 -27.26 -26.97 -15.04
CA ASN A 151 -27.46 -28.40 -15.18
C ASN A 151 -28.72 -28.67 -16.02
N PRO A 152 -28.60 -29.22 -17.24
CA PRO A 152 -29.74 -29.70 -17.99
C PRO A 152 -30.04 -31.17 -17.65
N SER A 153 -31.33 -31.49 -17.63
CA SER A 153 -31.90 -32.84 -17.79
C SER A 153 -31.82 -33.79 -16.59
N ILE A 154 -32.99 -34.06 -15.99
CA ILE A 154 -33.65 -35.36 -16.14
C ILE A 154 -35.14 -35.17 -15.80
N ALA A 155 -35.96 -35.44 -16.82
CA ALA A 155 -37.39 -35.60 -16.68
C ALA A 155 -37.69 -36.94 -15.99
N VAL A 156 -38.52 -36.93 -14.95
CA VAL A 156 -39.38 -38.07 -14.61
C VAL A 156 -40.76 -37.52 -14.29
N HIS A 157 -41.66 -37.73 -15.24
CA HIS A 157 -43.11 -37.63 -15.08
C HIS A 157 -43.59 -38.72 -14.10
N ALA A 158 -44.46 -38.35 -13.15
CA ALA A 158 -45.54 -39.22 -12.71
C ALA A 158 -46.66 -38.38 -12.08
N SER A 159 -47.79 -38.33 -12.78
CA SER A 159 -49.06 -37.71 -12.38
C SER A 159 -49.80 -38.54 -11.33
N ALA A 160 -50.49 -37.87 -10.40
CA ALA A 160 -51.79 -38.25 -9.83
C ALA A 160 -52.34 -37.04 -9.05
N HIS A 161 -53.30 -36.27 -9.57
CA HIS A 161 -54.76 -36.42 -9.34
C HIS A 161 -55.10 -36.48 -7.83
N HIS A 162 -55.64 -35.38 -7.28
CA HIS A 162 -57.08 -35.17 -7.06
C HIS A 162 -57.57 -35.71 -5.71
N VAL A 163 -57.99 -34.81 -4.80
CA VAL A 163 -59.31 -34.76 -4.11
C VAL A 163 -59.26 -33.74 -2.96
N MET A 164 -60.26 -32.87 -2.93
CA MET A 164 -60.63 -31.93 -1.87
C MET A 164 -61.13 -32.68 -0.62
N SER A 165 -60.89 -32.16 0.59
CA SER A 165 -61.92 -32.22 1.64
C SER A 165 -61.70 -31.19 2.74
N GLU A 166 -62.80 -30.50 3.05
CA GLU A 166 -63.03 -29.50 4.06
C GLU A 166 -62.83 -30.00 5.51
N GLY A 167 -62.70 -29.07 6.47
CA GLY A 167 -62.95 -29.39 7.88
C GLY A 167 -62.42 -28.38 8.91
N GLN A 168 -63.22 -27.33 9.18
CA GLN A 168 -63.47 -26.64 10.47
C GLN A 168 -62.33 -26.48 11.52
N ALA A 169 -61.90 -25.27 11.88
CA ALA A 169 -62.54 -24.33 12.83
C ALA A 169 -62.67 -24.81 14.30
N SER A 170 -61.87 -24.22 15.20
CA SER A 170 -62.14 -23.91 16.63
C SER A 170 -60.93 -23.11 17.15
N LYS A 171 -60.97 -21.78 17.32
CA LYS A 171 -61.55 -20.93 18.39
C LYS A 171 -61.13 -21.27 19.84
N LEU A 172 -60.37 -20.32 20.39
CA LEU A 172 -60.48 -19.65 21.70
C LEU A 172 -60.03 -20.35 23.00
N LEU A 173 -59.19 -19.58 23.72
CA LEU A 173 -59.16 -19.31 25.16
C LEU A 173 -58.99 -20.51 26.11
N SER A 174 -57.84 -20.56 26.77
CA SER A 174 -57.80 -20.24 28.20
C SER A 174 -56.42 -19.76 28.64
#